data_AF-A0A2W6WD44-F1
#
_entry.id   AF-A0A2W6WD44-F1
#
_cell.length_a   1.000
_cell.length_b   1.000
_cell.length_c   1.000
_cell.angle_alpha   90.00
_cell.angle_beta   90.00
_cell.angle_gamma   90.00
#
_symmetry.space_group_name_H-M   'P 1'
#
loop_
_entity.id
_entity.type
_entity.pdbx_description
1 polymer ?
#
loop_
_entity_poly.entity_id
_entity_poly.type
_entity_poly.pdbx_seq_one_letter_code
_entity_poly.pdbx_strand_id
1 'polypeptide(L)'
;MRLRSSANALTTTVEPGRKTKDWRRLGEVLVGMGAIRKDQIDDILDHQANTNKLFGEASVELGLVTPAMLRIAQEQQHGVKVLMQDDESVDRRVIAAFDPHHEFVERIRVMLLNLGIMLSTQGAAKIVLVAGVDAARESALVAANLAVVCAQGGTRTLLVDANLDQPVHNHLFRVNNRSGVSTLLASTDAPLRLAQQTAIDNLWVIPAGPSRPDASALLEREQLVHRLMPAMEDFDAVIVECGSLLAPLVARAAIGVHGAMLAVREHESSMNDLRGLVDMINLKGVPQTSVIMMS
;
A
#
# COMPACT_ATOMS: atom_id res chain seq x y z
N MET A 1 -3.45 47.06 -36.66
CA MET A 1 -2.65 45.93 -37.18
C MET A 1 -3.36 44.64 -36.77
N ARG A 2 -4.06 44.02 -37.71
CA ARG A 2 -4.84 42.77 -37.53
C ARG A 2 -3.92 41.58 -37.78
N LEU A 3 -4.04 40.50 -37.00
CA LEU A 3 -3.51 39.19 -37.35
C LEU A 3 -4.64 38.16 -37.41
N ARG A 4 -4.49 37.24 -38.37
CA ARG A 4 -5.55 36.57 -39.12
C ARG A 4 -5.92 35.21 -38.51
N SER A 5 -7.20 34.90 -38.67
CA SER A 5 -7.80 33.59 -38.94
C SER A 5 -6.84 32.56 -39.59
N SER A 6 -6.87 31.34 -39.08
CA SER A 6 -6.61 30.12 -39.85
C SER A 6 -7.48 29.01 -39.28
N ALA A 7 -8.60 28.78 -39.95
CA ALA A 7 -9.40 27.57 -39.82
C ALA A 7 -8.62 26.39 -40.41
N ASN A 8 -8.57 25.28 -39.68
CA ASN A 8 -8.26 23.98 -40.29
C ASN A 8 -9.27 22.97 -39.74
N ALA A 9 -10.28 22.68 -40.56
CA ALA A 9 -11.20 21.57 -40.37
C ALA A 9 -10.45 20.27 -40.70
N LEU A 10 -10.27 19.41 -39.70
CA LEU A 10 -9.86 18.03 -39.88
C LEU A 10 -11.06 17.14 -39.56
N THR A 11 -11.89 16.94 -40.57
CA THR A 11 -12.86 15.85 -40.67
C THR A 11 -12.07 14.54 -40.62
N THR A 12 -12.08 13.86 -39.47
CA THR A 12 -11.59 12.49 -39.36
C THR A 12 -12.79 11.55 -39.36
N THR A 13 -12.97 10.91 -40.49
CA THR A 13 -13.81 9.74 -40.71
C THR A 13 -13.49 8.66 -39.68
N VAL A 14 -14.50 8.24 -38.92
CA VAL A 14 -14.42 7.12 -37.98
C VAL A 14 -14.41 5.82 -38.78
N GLU A 15 -13.28 5.12 -38.82
CA GLU A 15 -13.23 3.71 -39.26
C GLU A 15 -13.74 2.78 -38.13
N PRO A 16 -14.73 1.91 -38.37
CA PRO A 16 -15.20 0.95 -37.38
C PRO A 16 -14.33 -0.31 -37.45
N GLY A 17 -13.37 -0.45 -36.53
CA GLY A 17 -12.59 -1.68 -36.47
C GLY A 17 -11.34 -1.63 -35.62
N ARG A 18 -11.47 -1.51 -34.30
CA ARG A 18 -10.38 -1.89 -33.40
C ARG A 18 -10.92 -2.63 -32.19
N LYS A 19 -10.82 -3.96 -32.24
CA LYS A 19 -11.06 -4.87 -31.12
C LYS A 19 -10.25 -4.38 -29.91
N THR A 20 -10.96 -3.98 -28.86
CA THR A 20 -10.38 -3.52 -27.60
C THR A 20 -9.82 -4.69 -26.81
N LYS A 21 -8.65 -4.45 -26.20
CA LYS A 21 -7.89 -5.30 -25.26
C LYS A 21 -8.78 -6.13 -24.33
N ASP A 22 -8.37 -7.38 -24.08
CA ASP A 22 -8.94 -8.30 -23.10
C ASP A 22 -9.14 -7.63 -21.72
N TRP A 23 -10.38 -7.28 -21.42
CA TRP A 23 -10.87 -6.82 -20.12
C TRP A 23 -11.68 -7.97 -19.50
N ARG A 24 -11.45 -8.31 -18.21
CA ARG A 24 -12.39 -9.19 -17.48
C ARG A 24 -13.74 -8.48 -17.44
N ARG A 25 -14.80 -9.13 -17.92
CA ARG A 25 -16.14 -8.51 -17.97
C ARG A 25 -16.66 -8.35 -16.55
N LEU A 26 -17.23 -7.20 -16.20
CA LEU A 26 -17.78 -6.92 -14.86
C LEU A 26 -18.67 -8.05 -14.33
N GLY A 27 -19.48 -8.67 -15.20
CA GLY A 27 -20.31 -9.82 -14.86
C GLY A 27 -19.52 -11.07 -14.43
N GLU A 28 -18.36 -11.34 -15.04
CA GLU A 28 -17.48 -12.47 -14.63
C GLU A 28 -16.85 -12.21 -13.26
N VAL A 29 -16.51 -10.96 -12.97
CA VAL A 29 -15.99 -10.55 -11.66
C VAL A 29 -17.06 -10.70 -10.58
N LEU A 30 -18.28 -10.22 -10.85
CA LEU A 30 -19.43 -10.36 -9.95
C LEU A 30 -19.80 -11.83 -9.69
N VAL A 31 -19.63 -12.71 -10.68
CA VAL A 31 -19.78 -14.16 -10.47
C VAL A 31 -18.62 -14.74 -9.67
N GLY A 32 -17.38 -14.36 -10.00
CA GLY A 32 -16.17 -14.87 -9.34
C GLY A 32 -16.09 -14.53 -7.86
N MET A 33 -16.64 -13.37 -7.46
CA MET A 33 -16.76 -12.96 -6.07
C MET A 33 -18.01 -13.54 -5.37
N GLY A 34 -18.86 -14.27 -6.08
CA GLY A 34 -20.11 -14.84 -5.53
C GLY A 34 -21.21 -13.80 -5.27
N ALA A 35 -21.10 -12.57 -5.81
CA ALA A 35 -22.11 -11.54 -5.66
C ALA A 35 -23.37 -11.86 -6.48
N ILE A 36 -23.21 -12.49 -7.65
CA ILE A 36 -24.31 -12.98 -8.48
C ILE A 36 -24.01 -14.39 -8.97
N ARG A 37 -25.05 -15.14 -9.32
CA ARG A 37 -24.90 -16.42 -10.01
C ARG A 37 -24.90 -16.23 -11.53
N LYS A 38 -24.37 -17.20 -12.27
CA LYS A 38 -24.31 -17.14 -13.75
C LYS A 38 -25.69 -17.03 -14.41
N ASP A 39 -26.71 -17.66 -13.86
CA ASP A 39 -28.11 -17.61 -14.34
C ASP A 39 -28.72 -16.20 -14.21
N GLN A 40 -28.19 -15.37 -13.32
CA GLN A 40 -28.70 -14.02 -13.09
C GLN A 40 -28.10 -12.98 -14.04
N ILE A 41 -27.12 -13.36 -14.88
CA ILE A 41 -26.51 -12.45 -15.86
C ILE A 41 -27.54 -12.07 -16.93
N ASP A 42 -28.34 -13.02 -17.38
CA ASP A 42 -29.33 -12.80 -18.43
C ASP A 42 -30.40 -11.80 -17.98
N ASP A 43 -30.89 -11.93 -16.74
CA ASP A 43 -31.82 -10.97 -16.13
C ASP A 43 -31.28 -9.54 -16.09
N ILE A 44 -29.98 -9.38 -15.79
CA ILE A 44 -29.32 -8.07 -15.75
C ILE A 44 -29.19 -7.49 -17.16
N LEU A 45 -28.82 -8.31 -18.15
CA LEU A 45 -28.70 -7.88 -19.54
C LEU A 45 -30.05 -7.46 -20.13
N ASP A 46 -31.11 -8.19 -19.81
CA ASP A 46 -32.47 -7.86 -20.23
C ASP A 46 -32.94 -6.53 -19.61
N HIS A 47 -32.71 -6.33 -18.31
CA HIS A 47 -33.01 -5.07 -17.65
C HIS A 47 -32.17 -3.91 -18.21
N GLN A 48 -30.91 -4.17 -18.53
CA GLN A 48 -30.01 -3.20 -19.16
C GLN A 48 -30.54 -2.74 -20.53
N ALA A 49 -30.98 -3.69 -21.37
CA ALA A 49 -31.56 -3.40 -22.68
C ALA A 49 -32.85 -2.58 -22.58
N ASN A 50 -33.68 -2.84 -21.56
CA ASN A 50 -34.96 -2.17 -21.36
C ASN A 50 -34.85 -0.78 -20.71
N THR A 51 -33.80 -0.53 -19.92
CA THR A 51 -33.62 0.73 -19.18
C THR A 51 -32.52 1.62 -19.74
N ASN A 52 -31.72 1.12 -20.68
CA ASN A 52 -30.54 1.78 -21.24
C ASN A 52 -29.50 2.21 -20.18
N LYS A 53 -29.49 1.55 -19.01
CA LYS A 53 -28.53 1.76 -17.93
C LYS A 53 -27.24 0.96 -18.15
N LEU A 54 -26.21 1.20 -17.32
CA LEU A 54 -25.01 0.36 -17.33
C LEU A 54 -25.26 -0.97 -16.59
N PHE A 55 -24.54 -2.04 -16.96
CA PHE A 55 -24.68 -3.38 -16.34
C PHE A 55 -24.64 -3.34 -14.80
N GLY A 56 -23.70 -2.57 -14.24
CA GLY A 56 -23.59 -2.39 -12.79
C GLY A 56 -24.82 -1.74 -12.17
N GLU A 57 -25.32 -0.66 -12.77
CA GLU A 57 -26.52 0.05 -12.30
C GLU A 57 -27.76 -0.85 -12.35
N ALA A 58 -27.91 -1.60 -13.44
CA ALA A 58 -28.98 -2.58 -13.60
C ALA A 58 -28.92 -3.67 -12.51
N SER A 59 -27.73 -4.19 -12.19
CA SER A 59 -27.57 -5.20 -11.15
C SER A 59 -27.93 -4.71 -9.73
N VAL A 60 -27.71 -3.42 -9.45
CA VAL A 60 -28.08 -2.78 -8.17
C VAL A 60 -29.58 -2.53 -8.09
N GLU A 61 -30.19 -2.07 -9.18
CA GLU A 61 -31.63 -1.81 -9.23
C GLU A 61 -32.47 -3.10 -9.12
N LEU A 62 -31.97 -4.21 -9.65
CA LEU A 62 -32.57 -5.54 -9.48
C LEU A 62 -32.36 -6.11 -8.05
N GLY A 63 -31.61 -5.41 -7.18
CA GLY A 63 -31.31 -5.86 -5.82
C GLY A 63 -30.37 -7.06 -5.74
N LEU A 64 -29.74 -7.43 -6.85
CA LEU A 64 -28.83 -8.59 -6.95
C LEU A 64 -27.44 -8.26 -6.38
N VAL A 65 -27.02 -7.01 -6.49
CA VAL A 65 -25.71 -6.53 -6.06
C VAL A 65 -25.89 -5.27 -5.21
N THR A 66 -25.15 -5.14 -4.11
CA THR A 66 -25.13 -3.89 -3.34
C THR A 66 -24.20 -2.87 -4.00
N PRO A 67 -24.41 -1.55 -3.83
CA PRO A 67 -23.47 -0.54 -4.33
C PRO A 67 -22.02 -0.77 -3.88
N ALA A 68 -21.82 -1.30 -2.66
CA ALA A 68 -20.51 -1.66 -2.15
C ALA A 68 -19.85 -2.82 -2.92
N MET A 69 -20.62 -3.88 -3.21
CA MET A 69 -20.14 -5.02 -4.02
C MET A 69 -19.83 -4.61 -5.46
N LEU A 70 -20.65 -3.75 -6.05
CA LEU A 70 -20.41 -3.23 -7.39
C LEU A 70 -19.09 -2.46 -7.46
N ARG A 71 -18.82 -1.61 -6.45
CA ARG A 71 -17.55 -0.88 -6.35
C ARG A 71 -16.35 -1.83 -6.27
N ILE A 72 -16.43 -2.87 -5.44
CA ILE A 72 -15.38 -3.91 -5.34
C ILE A 72 -15.18 -4.63 -6.68
N ALA A 73 -16.26 -4.96 -7.38
CA ALA A 73 -16.19 -5.63 -8.68
C ALA A 73 -15.54 -4.73 -9.76
N GLN A 74 -15.82 -3.42 -9.72
CA GLN A 74 -15.16 -2.44 -10.58
C GLN A 74 -13.65 -2.34 -10.29
N GLU A 75 -13.24 -2.35 -9.02
CA GLU A 75 -11.82 -2.37 -8.65
C GLU A 75 -11.09 -3.63 -9.14
N GLN A 76 -11.71 -4.80 -8.93
CA GLN A 76 -11.14 -6.06 -9.41
C GLN A 76 -11.09 -6.15 -10.94
N GLN A 77 -12.04 -5.53 -11.64
CA GLN A 77 -11.99 -5.38 -13.09
C GLN A 77 -10.75 -4.58 -13.55
N HIS A 78 -10.26 -3.66 -12.73
CA HIS A 78 -9.02 -2.91 -12.96
C HIS A 78 -7.76 -3.55 -12.35
N GLY A 79 -7.87 -4.78 -11.80
CA GLY A 79 -6.75 -5.55 -11.28
C GLY A 79 -6.42 -5.31 -9.80
N VAL A 80 -7.24 -4.53 -9.08
CA VAL A 80 -7.05 -4.28 -7.65
C VAL A 80 -7.90 -5.27 -6.85
N LYS A 81 -7.25 -6.19 -6.13
CA LYS A 81 -7.95 -7.09 -5.20
C LYS A 81 -8.27 -6.33 -3.90
N VAL A 82 -9.56 -6.10 -3.68
CA VAL A 82 -10.11 -5.53 -2.45
C VAL A 82 -10.75 -6.67 -1.65
N LEU A 83 -10.49 -6.70 -0.35
CA LEU A 83 -11.08 -7.66 0.58
C LEU A 83 -12.51 -7.26 0.92
N MET A 84 -13.35 -8.27 1.18
CA MET A 84 -14.71 -8.03 1.68
C MET A 84 -14.66 -7.56 3.14
N GLN A 85 -15.68 -6.83 3.60
CA GLN A 85 -15.65 -6.25 4.96
C GLN A 85 -15.61 -7.29 6.08
N ASP A 86 -16.12 -8.49 5.85
CA ASP A 86 -16.13 -9.64 6.76
C ASP A 86 -14.87 -10.50 6.66
N ASP A 87 -13.93 -10.19 5.77
CA ASP A 87 -12.65 -10.89 5.67
C ASP A 87 -11.81 -10.63 6.93
N GLU A 88 -11.47 -11.70 7.65
CA GLU A 88 -10.70 -11.63 8.90
C GLU A 88 -9.19 -11.80 8.73
N SER A 89 -8.73 -12.05 7.49
CA SER A 89 -7.32 -12.30 7.15
C SER A 89 -6.43 -11.05 7.30
N VAL A 90 -7.04 -9.86 7.33
CA VAL A 90 -6.38 -8.59 7.60
C VAL A 90 -7.23 -7.81 8.62
N ASP A 91 -6.57 -7.11 9.53
CA ASP A 91 -7.24 -6.26 10.49
C ASP A 91 -7.91 -5.05 9.80
N ARG A 92 -9.15 -4.72 10.17
CA ARG A 92 -9.93 -3.62 9.58
C ARG A 92 -9.27 -2.24 9.67
N ARG A 93 -8.28 -2.07 10.56
CA ARG A 93 -7.47 -0.85 10.63
C ARG A 93 -6.56 -0.66 9.40
N VAL A 94 -6.33 -1.70 8.61
CA VAL A 94 -5.66 -1.62 7.30
C VAL A 94 -6.71 -1.26 6.24
N ILE A 95 -7.21 -0.03 6.33
CA ILE A 95 -8.32 0.50 5.52
C ILE A 95 -8.12 0.25 4.01
N ALA A 96 -6.91 0.42 3.49
CA ALA A 96 -6.58 0.22 2.07
C ALA A 96 -6.93 -1.19 1.55
N ALA A 97 -6.97 -2.20 2.42
CA ALA A 97 -7.37 -3.55 2.05
C ALA A 97 -8.87 -3.67 1.74
N PHE A 98 -9.70 -2.79 2.32
CA PHE A 98 -11.17 -2.88 2.28
C PHE A 98 -11.82 -1.70 1.54
N ASP A 99 -11.20 -0.51 1.58
CA ASP A 99 -11.74 0.71 1.00
C ASP A 99 -10.63 1.55 0.32
N PRO A 100 -10.27 1.22 -0.95
CA PRO A 100 -9.19 1.90 -1.67
C PRO A 100 -9.43 3.38 -1.97
N HIS A 101 -10.67 3.85 -1.83
CA HIS A 101 -11.11 5.24 -2.08
C HIS A 101 -11.28 6.05 -0.80
N HIS A 102 -10.99 5.46 0.35
CA HIS A 102 -11.05 6.17 1.61
C HIS A 102 -10.09 7.36 1.59
N GLU A 103 -10.49 8.51 2.16
CA GLU A 103 -9.69 9.74 2.11
C GLU A 103 -8.25 9.54 2.61
N PHE A 104 -8.09 8.79 3.70
CA PHE A 104 -6.77 8.39 4.20
C PHE A 104 -5.91 7.63 3.17
N VAL A 105 -6.51 6.74 2.39
CA VAL A 105 -5.83 5.96 1.36
C VAL A 105 -5.41 6.86 0.20
N GLU A 106 -6.26 7.80 -0.21
CA GLU A 106 -5.91 8.82 -1.21
C GLU A 106 -4.75 9.71 -0.75
N ARG A 107 -4.72 10.11 0.53
CA ARG A 107 -3.58 10.84 1.11
C ARG A 107 -2.29 10.02 1.04
N ILE A 108 -2.36 8.72 1.33
CA ILE A 108 -1.23 7.80 1.18
C ILE A 108 -0.76 7.72 -0.28
N ARG A 109 -1.68 7.61 -1.25
CA ARG A 109 -1.34 7.59 -2.69
C ARG A 109 -0.60 8.86 -3.11
N VAL A 110 -1.06 10.04 -2.68
CA VAL A 110 -0.40 11.31 -2.97
C VAL A 110 1.02 11.34 -2.38
N MET A 111 1.21 10.86 -1.16
CA MET A 111 2.54 10.83 -0.54
C MET A 111 3.49 9.84 -1.21
N LEU A 112 2.98 8.68 -1.59
CA LEU A 112 3.71 7.68 -2.35
C LEU A 112 4.22 8.23 -3.70
N LEU A 113 3.40 9.06 -4.37
CA LEU A 113 3.81 9.79 -5.58
C LEU A 113 4.93 10.79 -5.29
N ASN A 114 4.82 11.56 -4.20
CA ASN A 114 5.85 12.52 -3.79
C ASN A 114 7.19 11.84 -3.45
N LEU A 115 7.15 10.66 -2.84
CA LEU A 115 8.35 9.85 -2.58
C LEU A 115 8.90 9.17 -3.85
N GLY A 116 8.16 9.25 -4.96
CA GLY A 116 8.52 8.64 -6.24
C GLY A 116 8.61 7.11 -6.20
N ILE A 117 7.99 6.46 -5.21
CA ILE A 117 8.09 5.01 -4.99
C ILE A 117 7.45 4.23 -6.14
N MET A 118 6.33 4.73 -6.67
CA MET A 118 5.56 4.09 -7.75
C MET A 118 6.09 4.35 -9.17
N LEU A 119 7.10 5.21 -9.33
CA LEU A 119 7.51 5.71 -10.65
C LEU A 119 8.51 4.79 -11.38
N SER A 120 8.83 3.61 -10.85
CA SER A 120 9.84 2.73 -11.42
C SER A 120 9.30 1.36 -11.79
N THR A 121 8.74 1.23 -12.99
CA THR A 121 8.73 -0.04 -13.74
C THR A 121 10.09 -0.33 -14.41
N GLN A 122 11.07 0.57 -14.24
CA GLN A 122 12.41 0.58 -14.87
C GLN A 122 13.54 0.99 -13.89
N GLY A 123 13.27 1.11 -12.59
CA GLY A 123 14.23 1.60 -11.59
C GLY A 123 14.55 0.57 -10.52
N ALA A 124 15.69 0.74 -9.84
CA ALA A 124 16.10 -0.11 -8.72
C ALA A 124 15.06 -0.09 -7.60
N ALA A 125 14.93 -1.22 -6.90
CA ALA A 125 14.04 -1.35 -5.75
C ALA A 125 14.29 -0.24 -4.73
N LYS A 126 13.24 0.16 -3.99
CA LYS A 126 13.32 1.26 -3.03
C LYS A 126 13.05 0.80 -1.62
N ILE A 127 13.90 1.26 -0.71
CA ILE A 127 13.70 1.11 0.74
C ILE A 127 13.10 2.41 1.27
N VAL A 128 11.99 2.33 1.99
CA VAL A 128 11.25 3.47 2.53
C VAL A 128 11.13 3.30 4.03
N LEU A 129 11.58 4.29 4.78
CA LEU A 129 11.43 4.32 6.23
C LEU A 129 10.08 4.93 6.60
N VAL A 130 9.39 4.34 7.57
CA VAL A 130 8.19 4.91 8.19
C VAL A 130 8.42 5.00 9.69
N ALA A 131 8.24 6.19 10.26
CA ALA A 131 8.39 6.42 11.70
C ALA A 131 7.36 7.43 12.20
N GLY A 132 7.07 7.39 13.49
CA GLY A 132 6.17 8.31 14.18
C GLY A 132 6.94 9.32 15.03
N VAL A 133 6.41 10.53 15.16
CA VAL A 133 6.82 11.49 16.20
C VAL A 133 5.70 11.54 17.23
N ASP A 134 5.91 10.95 18.41
CA ASP A 134 4.86 10.73 19.40
C ASP A 134 3.65 9.97 18.83
N ALA A 135 3.86 9.14 17.80
CA ALA A 135 2.79 8.59 16.96
C ALA A 135 3.09 7.15 16.50
N ALA A 136 3.55 6.29 17.43
CA ALA A 136 3.99 4.92 17.12
C ALA A 136 2.88 4.03 16.54
N ARG A 137 1.64 4.22 17.00
CA ARG A 137 0.51 3.44 16.52
C ARG A 137 0.13 3.88 15.11
N GLU A 138 0.17 5.18 14.86
CA GLU A 138 -0.17 5.79 13.60
C GLU A 138 0.87 5.47 12.54
N SER A 139 2.17 5.49 12.87
CA SER A 139 3.23 5.07 11.94
C SER A 139 3.04 3.64 11.46
N ALA A 140 2.66 2.73 12.35
CA ALA A 140 2.35 1.36 11.98
C ALA A 140 1.13 1.25 11.05
N LEU A 141 0.07 2.04 11.29
CA LEU A 141 -1.09 2.06 10.38
C LEU A 141 -0.74 2.68 9.03
N VAL A 142 0.05 3.74 9.02
CA VAL A 142 0.57 4.38 7.80
C VAL A 142 1.41 3.39 7.00
N ALA A 143 2.35 2.68 7.64
CA ALA A 143 3.20 1.69 6.98
C ALA A 143 2.39 0.51 6.40
N ALA A 144 1.42 -0.01 7.17
CA ALA A 144 0.56 -1.11 6.73
C ALA A 144 -0.28 -0.72 5.51
N ASN A 145 -0.93 0.45 5.56
CA ASN A 145 -1.76 0.92 4.45
C ASN A 145 -0.92 1.32 3.23
N LEU A 146 0.26 1.93 3.44
CA LEU A 146 1.22 2.23 2.38
C LEU A 146 1.64 0.94 1.64
N ALA A 147 1.93 -0.13 2.39
CA ALA A 147 2.31 -1.41 1.82
C ALA A 147 1.20 -2.05 0.98
N VAL A 148 -0.05 -1.98 1.45
CA VAL A 148 -1.21 -2.46 0.69
C VAL A 148 -1.42 -1.63 -0.59
N VAL A 149 -1.30 -0.30 -0.53
CA VAL A 149 -1.42 0.56 -1.71
C VAL A 149 -0.35 0.24 -2.76
N CYS A 150 0.91 0.04 -2.34
CA CYS A 150 1.98 -0.40 -3.24
C CYS A 150 1.65 -1.73 -3.91
N ALA A 151 1.25 -2.72 -3.12
CA ALA A 151 0.96 -4.08 -3.57
C ALA A 151 -0.24 -4.15 -4.53
N GLN A 152 -1.31 -3.41 -4.22
CA GLN A 152 -2.48 -3.23 -5.08
C GLN A 152 -2.14 -2.50 -6.38
N GLY A 153 -1.12 -1.62 -6.35
CA GLY A 153 -0.55 -1.00 -7.54
C GLY A 153 0.34 -1.93 -8.37
N GLY A 154 0.47 -3.21 -8.00
CA GLY A 154 1.27 -4.21 -8.70
C GLY A 154 2.74 -4.29 -8.28
N THR A 155 3.15 -3.55 -7.24
CA THR A 155 4.53 -3.53 -6.74
C THR A 155 4.78 -4.74 -5.84
N ARG A 156 5.83 -5.55 -6.08
CA ARG A 156 6.22 -6.60 -5.13
C ARG A 156 6.74 -5.94 -3.86
N THR A 157 5.94 -5.99 -2.79
CA THR A 157 6.14 -5.16 -1.61
C THR A 157 6.46 -6.01 -0.39
N LEU A 158 7.53 -5.64 0.31
CA LEU A 158 7.90 -6.20 1.61
C LEU A 158 7.67 -5.16 2.70
N LEU A 159 6.88 -5.48 3.71
CA LEU A 159 6.74 -4.69 4.93
C LEU A 159 7.55 -5.32 6.06
N VAL A 160 8.34 -4.51 6.76
CA VAL A 160 9.24 -4.95 7.82
C VAL A 160 8.89 -4.22 9.11
N ASP A 161 8.54 -4.97 10.16
CA ASP A 161 8.23 -4.46 11.49
C ASP A 161 9.52 -4.35 12.33
N ALA A 162 10.16 -3.19 12.30
CA ALA A 162 11.35 -2.89 13.09
C ALA A 162 11.02 -2.21 14.42
N ASN A 163 9.74 -2.06 14.77
CA ASN A 163 9.30 -1.65 16.10
C ASN A 163 9.28 -2.85 17.05
N LEU A 164 10.47 -3.23 17.51
CA LEU A 164 10.66 -4.41 18.37
C LEU A 164 10.04 -4.25 19.77
N ASP A 165 9.80 -3.02 20.21
CA ASP A 165 9.23 -2.70 21.53
C ASP A 165 7.71 -2.87 21.53
N GLN A 166 7.04 -2.45 20.45
CA GLN A 166 5.58 -2.51 20.30
C GLN A 166 5.17 -3.03 18.92
N PRO A 167 5.49 -4.29 18.58
CA PRO A 167 5.22 -4.84 17.26
C PRO A 167 3.73 -5.07 17.05
N VAL A 168 3.26 -4.77 15.84
CA VAL A 168 1.82 -4.85 15.52
C VAL A 168 1.53 -5.46 14.16
N HIS A 169 2.49 -5.55 13.24
CA HIS A 169 2.22 -5.97 11.87
C HIS A 169 1.84 -7.45 11.76
N ASN A 170 2.32 -8.30 12.68
CA ASN A 170 1.86 -9.69 12.78
C ASN A 170 0.35 -9.79 13.04
N HIS A 171 -0.18 -8.89 13.88
CA HIS A 171 -1.60 -8.83 14.18
C HIS A 171 -2.41 -8.21 13.04
N LEU A 172 -1.88 -7.16 12.41
CA LEU A 172 -2.54 -6.47 11.30
C LEU A 172 -2.71 -7.38 10.07
N PHE A 173 -1.75 -8.25 9.78
CA PHE A 173 -1.77 -9.12 8.60
C PHE A 173 -2.00 -10.61 8.93
N ARG A 174 -2.32 -10.93 10.20
CA ARG A 174 -2.57 -12.30 10.69
C ARG A 174 -1.44 -13.29 10.38
N VAL A 175 -0.20 -12.82 10.31
CA VAL A 175 0.99 -13.66 10.09
C VAL A 175 1.57 -14.14 11.42
N ASN A 176 2.32 -15.24 11.40
CA ASN A 176 2.92 -15.77 12.62
C ASN A 176 4.11 -14.89 13.07
N ASN A 177 4.32 -14.74 14.37
CA ASN A 177 5.45 -13.96 14.91
C ASN A 177 6.57 -14.85 15.49
N ARG A 178 6.75 -16.06 14.94
CA ARG A 178 7.76 -17.02 15.45
C ARG A 178 9.17 -16.69 14.99
N SER A 179 9.29 -15.98 13.88
CA SER A 179 10.55 -15.49 13.29
C SER A 179 10.30 -14.16 12.61
N GLY A 180 11.29 -13.28 12.62
CA GLY A 180 11.13 -11.91 12.13
C GLY A 180 12.40 -11.09 12.19
N VAL A 181 12.29 -9.77 12.33
CA VAL A 181 13.43 -8.85 12.43
C VAL A 181 14.40 -9.25 13.54
N SER A 182 13.92 -9.62 14.72
CA SER A 182 14.78 -10.08 15.83
C SER A 182 15.57 -11.36 15.49
N THR A 183 15.03 -12.21 14.62
CA THR A 183 15.71 -13.41 14.09
C THR A 183 16.69 -13.03 13.00
N LEU A 184 16.32 -12.11 12.10
CA LEU A 184 17.19 -11.59 11.05
C LEU A 184 18.46 -10.99 11.64
N LEU A 185 18.32 -10.14 12.65
CA LEU A 185 19.46 -9.46 13.28
C LEU A 185 20.39 -10.42 14.03
N ALA A 186 19.87 -11.54 14.54
CA ALA A 186 20.64 -12.49 15.33
C ALA A 186 21.22 -13.68 14.53
N SER A 187 20.91 -13.77 13.23
CA SER A 187 21.33 -14.89 12.37
C SER A 187 22.02 -14.36 11.11
N THR A 188 22.39 -15.26 10.20
CA THR A 188 22.84 -14.95 8.83
C THR A 188 21.77 -15.27 7.80
N ASP A 189 20.51 -15.37 8.23
CA ASP A 189 19.40 -15.70 7.33
C ASP A 189 19.17 -14.60 6.30
N ALA A 190 18.80 -15.00 5.08
CA ALA A 190 18.34 -14.10 4.05
C ALA A 190 16.92 -13.57 4.40
N PRO A 191 16.62 -12.27 4.18
CA PRO A 191 15.31 -11.70 4.46
C PRO A 191 14.14 -12.46 3.83
N LEU A 192 14.30 -12.93 2.59
CA LEU A 192 13.28 -13.70 1.87
C LEU A 192 12.79 -14.93 2.66
N ARG A 193 13.67 -15.59 3.41
CA ARG A 193 13.31 -16.78 4.22
C ARG A 193 12.36 -16.44 5.38
N LEU A 194 12.39 -15.20 5.84
CA LEU A 194 11.59 -14.72 6.97
C LEU A 194 10.33 -13.98 6.50
N ALA A 195 10.26 -13.65 5.21
CA ALA A 195 9.13 -12.97 4.60
C ALA A 195 7.92 -13.92 4.48
N GLN A 196 6.79 -13.52 5.05
CA GLN A 196 5.54 -14.27 5.02
C GLN A 196 4.55 -13.59 4.08
N GLN A 197 3.98 -14.36 3.16
CA GLN A 197 2.95 -13.84 2.25
C GLN A 197 1.67 -13.53 3.03
N THR A 198 1.01 -12.43 2.69
CA THR A 198 -0.28 -12.04 3.28
C THR A 198 -1.46 -12.45 2.39
N ALA A 199 -2.69 -12.18 2.83
CA ALA A 199 -3.88 -12.34 1.99
C ALA A 199 -3.99 -11.31 0.84
N ILE A 200 -3.19 -10.24 0.91
CA ILE A 200 -3.06 -9.23 -0.13
C ILE A 200 -2.00 -9.70 -1.14
N ASP A 201 -2.40 -9.76 -2.40
CA ASP A 201 -1.52 -10.16 -3.49
C ASP A 201 -0.35 -9.16 -3.60
N ASN A 202 0.85 -9.65 -3.91
CA ASN A 202 2.10 -8.87 -3.97
C ASN A 202 2.58 -8.26 -2.64
N LEU A 203 2.03 -8.67 -1.49
CA LEU A 203 2.46 -8.19 -0.18
C LEU A 203 2.99 -9.31 0.71
N TRP A 204 4.21 -9.09 1.20
CA TRP A 204 4.88 -9.91 2.20
C TRP A 204 5.20 -9.09 3.45
N VAL A 205 5.27 -9.76 4.59
CA VAL A 205 5.59 -9.18 5.88
C VAL A 205 6.73 -9.94 6.55
N ILE A 206 7.77 -9.25 6.99
CA ILE A 206 8.68 -9.72 8.04
C ILE A 206 8.19 -9.06 9.34
N PRO A 207 7.55 -9.80 10.24
CA PRO A 207 7.12 -9.25 11.52
C PRO A 207 8.34 -9.03 12.43
N ALA A 208 8.15 -8.47 13.62
CA ALA A 208 9.26 -8.18 14.52
C ALA A 208 10.00 -9.45 15.00
N GLY A 209 9.31 -10.58 15.03
CA GLY A 209 9.81 -11.83 15.58
C GLY A 209 9.61 -11.93 17.10
N PRO A 210 10.15 -12.98 17.73
CA PRO A 210 10.00 -13.19 19.16
C PRO A 210 10.63 -12.03 19.95
N SER A 211 9.95 -11.63 21.02
CA SER A 211 10.47 -10.63 21.96
C SER A 211 11.76 -11.16 22.61
N ARG A 212 12.80 -10.31 22.63
CA ARG A 212 14.08 -10.62 23.26
C ARG A 212 14.60 -9.39 24.01
N PRO A 213 15.23 -9.57 25.18
CA PRO A 213 15.80 -8.45 25.94
C PRO A 213 16.87 -7.64 25.18
N ASP A 214 17.54 -8.26 24.20
CA ASP A 214 18.65 -7.67 23.43
C ASP A 214 18.24 -7.10 22.07
N ALA A 215 16.96 -7.19 21.68
CA ALA A 215 16.50 -6.90 20.33
C ALA A 215 16.74 -5.43 19.93
N SER A 216 16.38 -4.48 20.80
CA SER A 216 16.57 -3.04 20.55
C SER A 216 18.06 -2.67 20.50
N ALA A 217 18.90 -3.31 21.32
CA ALA A 217 20.36 -3.14 21.28
C ALA A 217 20.99 -3.73 19.99
N LEU A 218 20.44 -4.82 19.45
CA LEU A 218 20.86 -5.35 18.15
C LEU A 218 20.49 -4.40 17.01
N LEU A 219 19.30 -3.79 17.06
CA LEU A 219 18.88 -2.78 16.08
C LEU A 219 19.77 -1.52 16.12
N GLU A 220 20.26 -1.16 17.31
CA GLU A 220 21.24 -0.09 17.46
C GLU A 220 22.62 -0.45 16.92
N ARG A 221 23.06 -1.71 17.01
CA ARG A 221 24.40 -2.13 16.60
C ARG A 221 24.49 -2.47 15.11
N GLU A 222 23.51 -3.21 14.63
CA GLU A 222 23.45 -3.69 13.25
C GLU A 222 22.86 -2.64 12.31
N GLN A 223 23.31 -2.63 11.06
CA GLN A 223 22.66 -1.83 10.02
C GLN A 223 21.49 -2.63 9.47
N LEU A 224 20.28 -2.45 10.03
CA LEU A 224 19.07 -3.12 9.55
C LEU A 224 18.91 -3.02 8.03
N VAL A 225 19.14 -1.83 7.46
CA VAL A 225 19.07 -1.60 6.01
C VAL A 225 20.05 -2.50 5.25
N HIS A 226 21.29 -2.65 5.74
CA HIS A 226 22.29 -3.54 5.14
C HIS A 226 21.79 -5.00 5.12
N ARG A 227 21.15 -5.45 6.22
CA ARG A 227 20.55 -6.79 6.30
C ARG A 227 19.38 -6.98 5.35
N LEU A 228 18.70 -5.90 4.97
CA LEU A 228 17.55 -5.90 4.06
C LEU A 228 17.93 -5.70 2.59
N MET A 229 19.15 -5.28 2.26
CA MET A 229 19.57 -5.08 0.86
C MET A 229 19.36 -6.31 -0.03
N PRO A 230 19.60 -7.58 0.42
CA PRO A 230 19.31 -8.74 -0.42
C PRO A 230 17.83 -8.87 -0.80
N ALA A 231 16.92 -8.33 0.01
CA ALA A 231 15.49 -8.34 -0.30
C ALA A 231 15.14 -7.49 -1.54
N MET A 232 16.01 -6.55 -1.92
CA MET A 232 15.83 -5.71 -3.10
C MET A 232 15.90 -6.47 -4.43
N GLU A 233 16.37 -7.72 -4.42
CA GLU A 233 16.35 -8.61 -5.60
C GLU A 233 14.94 -9.21 -5.83
N ASP A 234 14.21 -9.47 -4.74
CA ASP A 234 12.90 -10.13 -4.77
C ASP A 234 11.73 -9.15 -4.73
N PHE A 235 11.95 -7.97 -4.16
CA PHE A 235 10.93 -6.94 -3.92
C PHE A 235 11.29 -5.63 -4.59
N ASP A 236 10.30 -4.97 -5.17
CA ASP A 236 10.43 -3.66 -5.81
C ASP A 236 10.33 -2.53 -4.77
N ALA A 237 9.65 -2.78 -3.64
CA ALA A 237 9.56 -1.86 -2.51
C ALA A 237 9.73 -2.59 -1.18
N VAL A 238 10.57 -2.04 -0.31
CA VAL A 238 10.77 -2.49 1.07
C VAL A 238 10.40 -1.35 2.01
N ILE A 239 9.32 -1.51 2.76
CA ILE A 239 8.83 -0.54 3.74
C ILE A 239 9.29 -0.99 5.12
N VAL A 240 10.06 -0.15 5.80
CA VAL A 240 10.59 -0.43 7.14
C VAL A 240 9.89 0.47 8.13
N GLU A 241 9.08 -0.12 9.01
CA GLU A 241 8.38 0.59 10.07
C GLU A 241 9.21 0.57 11.35
N CYS A 242 9.47 1.75 11.89
CA CYS A 242 10.35 1.96 13.04
C CYS A 242 9.63 2.57 14.24
N GLY A 243 8.31 2.41 14.35
CA GLY A 243 7.51 2.95 15.46
C GLY A 243 7.76 4.43 15.73
N SER A 244 7.68 4.81 17.00
CA SER A 244 8.18 6.08 17.53
C SER A 244 9.50 5.84 18.27
N LEU A 245 10.48 5.21 17.62
CA LEU A 245 11.80 5.00 18.22
C LEU A 245 12.45 6.35 18.55
N LEU A 246 13.39 6.31 19.49
CA LEU A 246 14.24 7.47 19.79
C LEU A 246 14.86 7.99 18.49
N ALA A 247 14.84 9.31 18.33
CA ALA A 247 15.25 9.98 17.12
C ALA A 247 16.64 9.55 16.57
N PRO A 248 17.66 9.21 17.41
CA PRO A 248 18.92 8.64 16.94
C PRO A 248 18.79 7.26 16.26
N LEU A 249 17.87 6.41 16.72
CA LEU A 249 17.68 5.07 16.16
C LEU A 249 16.95 5.13 14.81
N VAL A 250 15.94 6.00 14.69
CA VAL A 250 15.30 6.31 13.40
C VAL A 250 16.32 6.87 12.42
N ALA A 251 17.20 7.78 12.86
CA ALA A 251 18.27 8.31 12.02
C ALA A 251 19.26 7.23 11.57
N ARG A 252 19.56 6.22 12.40
CA ARG A 252 20.39 5.07 11.97
C ARG A 252 19.68 4.21 10.93
N ALA A 253 18.40 3.92 11.14
CA ALA A 253 17.57 3.18 10.17
C ALA A 253 17.40 3.93 8.85
N ALA A 254 17.55 5.25 8.84
CA ALA A 254 17.50 6.09 7.64
C ALA A 254 18.76 5.98 6.74
N ILE A 255 19.85 5.36 7.19
CA ILE A 255 21.07 5.25 6.38
C ILE A 255 20.82 4.28 5.22
N GLY A 256 20.94 4.77 3.98
CA GLY A 256 20.77 3.95 2.77
C GLY A 256 19.32 3.75 2.33
N VAL A 257 18.35 4.44 2.95
CA VAL A 257 16.96 4.44 2.48
C VAL A 257 16.75 5.48 1.39
N HIS A 258 15.76 5.25 0.54
CA HIS A 258 15.45 6.05 -0.64
C HIS A 258 14.37 7.11 -0.36
N GLY A 259 13.66 6.98 0.76
CA GLY A 259 12.71 7.97 1.25
C GLY A 259 12.27 7.69 2.67
N ALA A 260 11.69 8.69 3.32
CA ALA A 260 11.11 8.57 4.66
C ALA A 260 9.69 9.16 4.71
N MET A 261 8.80 8.51 5.46
CA MET A 261 7.46 8.99 5.77
C MET A 261 7.31 9.11 7.29
N LEU A 262 6.97 10.30 7.76
CA LEU A 262 6.83 10.59 9.18
C LEU A 262 5.36 10.77 9.54
N ALA A 263 4.84 9.92 10.43
CA ALA A 263 3.51 10.08 11.00
C ALA A 263 3.56 11.03 12.21
N VAL A 264 2.63 11.97 12.27
CA VAL A 264 2.47 12.89 13.40
C VAL A 264 1.00 12.98 13.77
N ARG A 265 0.70 13.21 15.05
CA ARG A 265 -0.64 13.44 15.57
C ARG A 265 -0.91 14.93 15.66
N GLU A 266 -2.08 15.33 15.16
CA GLU A 266 -2.54 16.70 15.28
C GLU A 266 -2.68 17.08 16.76
N HIS A 267 -2.19 18.26 17.12
CA HIS A 267 -2.20 18.80 18.50
C HIS A 267 -1.41 18.03 19.58
N GLU A 268 -0.88 16.84 19.29
CA GLU A 268 -0.08 16.06 20.24
C GLU A 268 1.41 16.03 19.91
N SER A 269 1.78 15.85 18.64
CA SER A 269 3.18 15.72 18.25
C SER A 269 3.93 17.05 18.36
N SER A 270 5.12 16.99 18.96
CA SER A 270 5.97 18.16 19.12
C SER A 270 6.60 18.61 17.80
N MET A 271 6.36 19.87 17.42
CA MET A 271 6.98 20.48 16.24
C MET A 271 8.52 20.57 16.35
N ASN A 272 9.05 20.64 17.58
CA ASN A 272 10.50 20.64 17.79
C ASN A 272 11.08 19.26 17.53
N ASP A 273 10.43 18.21 18.02
CA ASP A 273 10.89 16.83 17.82
C ASP A 273 10.76 16.39 16.35
N LEU A 274 9.69 16.83 15.67
CA LEU A 274 9.54 16.65 14.23
C LEU A 274 10.69 17.30 13.45
N ARG A 275 11.01 18.57 13.73
CA ARG A 275 12.12 19.27 13.07
C ARG A 275 13.45 18.57 13.33
N GLY A 276 13.72 18.23 14.59
CA GLY A 276 14.94 17.51 14.97
C GLY A 276 15.09 16.20 14.20
N LEU A 277 14.00 15.41 14.11
CA LEU A 277 14.00 14.15 13.37
C LEU A 277 14.22 14.36 11.86
N VAL A 278 13.54 15.32 11.24
CA VAL A 278 13.73 15.66 9.83
C VAL A 278 15.18 16.07 9.55
N ASP A 279 15.77 16.91 10.41
CA ASP A 279 17.16 17.34 10.27
C ASP A 279 18.12 16.16 10.36
N MET A 280 17.91 15.25 11.32
CA MET A 280 18.75 14.05 11.44
C MET A 280 18.63 13.10 10.25
N ILE A 281 17.41 12.89 9.72
CA ILE A 281 17.18 12.07 8.53
C ILE A 281 17.84 12.71 7.30
N ASN A 282 17.71 14.03 7.13
CA ASN A 282 18.35 14.76 6.03
C ASN A 282 19.88 14.70 6.12
N LEU A 283 20.46 14.79 7.32
CA LEU A 283 21.90 14.61 7.55
C LEU A 283 22.41 13.21 7.16
N LYS A 284 21.53 12.20 7.06
CA LYS A 284 21.88 10.86 6.55
C LYS A 284 21.71 10.72 5.04
N GLY A 285 21.36 11.80 4.35
CA GLY A 285 21.27 11.82 2.88
C GLY A 285 20.00 11.18 2.33
N VAL A 286 18.93 11.09 3.12
CA VAL A 286 17.65 10.59 2.61
C VAL A 286 17.10 11.56 1.54
N PRO A 287 16.84 11.10 0.31
CA PRO A 287 16.52 11.98 -0.81
C PRO A 287 15.18 12.71 -0.69
N GLN A 288 14.19 12.09 -0.03
CA GLN A 288 12.81 12.57 0.04
C GLN A 288 12.22 12.24 1.40
N THR A 289 11.62 13.23 2.05
CA THR A 289 10.92 13.07 3.34
C THR A 289 9.52 13.64 3.21
N SER A 290 8.51 12.84 3.54
CA SER A 290 7.10 13.25 3.58
C SER A 290 6.57 13.17 5.02
N VAL A 291 5.63 14.05 5.37
CA VAL A 291 4.98 14.06 6.69
C VAL A 291 3.49 13.82 6.49
N ILE A 292 2.92 12.88 7.25
CA ILE A 292 1.49 12.60 7.31
C ILE A 292 0.93 12.96 8.68
N MET A 293 -0.03 13.88 8.68
CA MET A 293 -0.75 14.25 9.88
C MET A 293 -1.95 13.33 10.11
N MET A 294 -2.12 12.90 11.35
CA MET A 294 -3.14 11.96 11.78
C MET A 294 -3.99 12.66 12.83
N SER A 295 -5.30 12.66 12.61
CA SER A 295 -6.32 13.24 13.50
C SER A 295 -6.78 12.25 14.55
#